data_AF-A0A538D3C5-F1
#
_entry.id   AF-A0A538D3C5-F1
#
_cell.length_a   1.000
_cell.length_b   1.000
_cell.length_c   1.000
_cell.angle_alpha   90.00
_cell.angle_beta   90.00
_cell.angle_gamma   90.00
#
_symmetry.space_group_name_H-M   'P 1'
#
loop_
_entity.id
_entity.type
_entity.pdbx_description
1 polymer ?
#
loop_
_entity_poly.entity_id
_entity_poly.type
_entity_poly.pdbx_seq_one_letter_code
_entity_poly.pdbx_strand_id
1 'polypeptide(L)'
;MAERPLETVITLVLESCDPSLSEAHRELYPERVAEHIPFSLTLLYPWLPAADLSPGEIEQLRSFFARRPPLAFDLAEVAEFPGLVAYAVPRPEDDLRATM
;
A
#
# COMPACT_ATOMS: atom_id res chain seq x y z
N MET A 1 14.00 -6.44 24.30
CA MET A 1 13.20 -7.05 23.21
C MET A 1 14.15 -7.30 22.07
N ALA A 2 14.21 -8.52 21.52
CA ALA A 2 15.01 -8.77 20.32
C ALA A 2 14.44 -7.93 19.17
N GLU A 3 15.30 -7.29 18.40
CA GLU A 3 14.92 -6.48 17.25
C GLU A 3 14.26 -7.41 16.22
N ARG A 4 13.01 -7.14 15.83
CA ARG A 4 12.36 -7.91 14.77
C ARG A 4 13.03 -7.56 13.44
N PRO A 5 13.32 -8.56 12.58
CA PRO A 5 13.87 -8.28 11.26
C PRO A 5 12.91 -7.37 10.48
N LEU A 6 13.47 -6.42 9.71
CA LEU A 6 12.69 -5.56 8.84
C LEU A 6 11.96 -6.39 7.78
N GLU A 7 10.69 -6.09 7.57
CA GLU A 7 9.83 -6.72 6.56
C GLU A 7 9.55 -5.72 5.43
N THR A 8 9.35 -6.23 4.23
CA THR A 8 8.98 -5.43 3.05
C THR A 8 7.48 -5.49 2.79
N VAL A 9 6.97 -4.46 2.12
CA VAL A 9 5.57 -4.33 1.70
C VAL A 9 5.53 -4.02 0.21
N ILE A 10 4.54 -4.57 -0.49
CA ILE A 10 4.19 -4.16 -1.85
C ILE A 10 2.95 -3.27 -1.73
N THR A 11 3.07 -2.01 -2.15
CA THR A 11 2.01 -1.00 -2.03
C THR A 11 1.95 -0.10 -3.25
N LEU A 12 0.78 0.45 -3.53
CA LEU A 12 0.59 1.55 -4.48
C LEU A 12 0.70 2.87 -3.73
N VAL A 13 1.64 3.73 -4.12
CA VAL A 13 1.75 5.08 -3.55
C VAL A 13 0.74 5.98 -4.24
N LEU A 14 -0.20 6.53 -3.46
CA LEU A 14 -1.32 7.35 -3.95
C LEU A 14 -1.19 8.82 -3.54
N GLU A 15 -0.13 9.19 -2.83
CA GLU A 15 0.08 10.53 -2.27
C GLU A 15 0.04 11.65 -3.32
N SER A 16 0.43 11.35 -4.56
CA SER A 16 0.41 12.28 -5.69
C SER A 16 -0.89 12.29 -6.49
N CYS A 17 -1.85 11.39 -6.19
CA CYS A 17 -3.08 11.25 -6.96
C CYS A 17 -4.09 12.36 -6.62
N ASP A 18 -4.21 12.71 -5.33
CA ASP A 18 -5.12 13.76 -4.86
C ASP A 18 -4.54 14.44 -3.60
N PRO A 19 -4.29 15.77 -3.64
CA PRO A 19 -3.74 16.50 -2.49
C PRO A 19 -4.63 16.47 -1.24
N SER A 20 -5.96 16.49 -1.40
CA SER A 20 -6.90 16.50 -0.28
C SER A 20 -6.95 15.16 0.43
N LEU A 21 -6.85 14.04 -0.32
CA LEU A 21 -6.72 12.71 0.30
C LEU A 21 -5.38 12.56 1.04
N SER A 22 -4.30 13.07 0.47
CA SER A 22 -2.99 13.08 1.11
C SER A 22 -2.99 13.90 2.41
N GLU A 23 -3.64 15.06 2.43
CA GLU A 23 -3.81 15.88 3.63
C GLU A 23 -4.65 15.16 4.69
N ALA A 24 -5.80 14.60 4.31
CA ALA A 24 -6.67 13.85 5.21
C ALA A 24 -5.95 12.65 5.85
N HIS A 25 -5.12 11.93 5.09
CA HIS A 25 -4.29 10.84 5.62
C HIS A 25 -3.32 11.34 6.72
N ARG A 26 -2.68 12.50 6.52
CA ARG A 26 -1.75 13.07 7.51
C ARG A 26 -2.47 13.58 8.75
N GLU A 27 -3.69 14.10 8.61
CA GLU A 27 -4.51 14.56 9.74
C GLU A 27 -5.00 13.39 10.60
N LEU A 28 -5.49 12.32 9.97
CA LEU A 28 -6.02 11.14 10.66
C LEU A 28 -4.93 10.27 11.30
N TYR A 29 -3.75 10.20 10.67
CA TYR A 29 -2.64 9.33 11.09
C TYR A 29 -1.31 10.08 11.16
N PRO A 30 -1.16 11.05 12.08
CA PRO A 30 0.06 11.84 12.19
C PRO A 30 1.31 10.98 12.49
N GLU A 31 1.15 9.82 13.12
CA GLU A 31 2.23 8.86 13.36
C GLU A 31 2.86 8.34 12.05
N ARG A 32 2.08 8.23 10.97
CA ARG A 32 2.57 7.76 9.66
C ARG A 32 3.56 8.72 9.01
N VAL A 33 3.47 10.00 9.34
CA VAL A 33 4.45 11.00 8.91
C VAL A 33 5.82 10.71 9.51
N ALA A 34 5.89 10.41 10.82
CA ALA A 34 7.15 10.05 11.48
C ALA A 34 7.71 8.72 10.97
N GLU A 35 6.83 7.78 10.60
CA GLU A 35 7.19 6.49 10.01
C GLU A 35 7.57 6.57 8.52
N HIS A 36 7.45 7.75 7.89
CA HIS A 36 7.67 7.95 6.46
C HIS A 36 6.77 7.05 5.58
N ILE A 37 5.54 6.77 6.04
CA ILE A 37 4.56 5.98 5.30
C ILE A 37 3.62 6.94 4.55
N PRO A 38 3.65 6.94 3.19
CA PRO A 38 2.79 7.81 2.41
C PRO A 38 1.36 7.27 2.37
N PHE A 39 0.42 8.12 1.94
CA PHE A 39 -0.92 7.66 1.58
C PHE A 39 -0.80 6.60 0.48
N SER A 40 -1.21 5.38 0.78
CA SER A 40 -0.93 4.21 -0.05
C SER A 40 -1.97 3.11 0.12
N LEU A 41 -2.01 2.19 -0.84
CA LEU A 41 -2.87 1.02 -0.85
C LEU A 41 -2.00 -0.24 -0.87
N THR A 42 -1.97 -0.93 0.28
CA THR A 42 -1.20 -2.17 0.46
C THR A 42 -1.78 -3.29 -0.40
N LEU A 43 -0.94 -3.90 -1.23
CA LEU A 43 -1.27 -5.09 -2.01
C LEU A 43 -0.83 -6.37 -1.30
N LEU A 44 0.36 -6.37 -0.70
CA LEU A 44 0.89 -7.52 0.03
C LEU A 44 1.78 -7.08 1.20
N TYR A 45 1.44 -7.55 2.41
CA TYR A 45 2.26 -7.38 3.61
C TYR A 45 2.07 -8.55 4.61
N PRO A 46 3.16 -9.09 5.18
CA PRO A 46 4.56 -8.91 4.77
C PRO A 46 4.83 -9.62 3.43
N TRP A 47 5.74 -9.08 2.62
CA TRP A 47 6.19 -9.77 1.40
C TRP A 47 7.41 -10.64 1.67
N LEU A 48 8.58 -10.03 1.87
CA LEU A 48 9.84 -10.72 2.20
C LEU A 48 10.59 -9.96 3.29
N PRO A 49 11.41 -10.65 4.12
CA PRO A 49 12.38 -9.96 4.96
C PRO A 49 13.29 -9.07 4.11
N ALA A 50 13.63 -7.88 4.61
CA ALA A 50 14.48 -6.94 3.87
C ALA A 50 15.87 -7.53 3.55
N ALA A 51 16.36 -8.44 4.40
CA ALA A 51 17.63 -9.14 4.19
C ALA A 51 17.60 -10.13 3.03
N ASP A 52 16.41 -10.61 2.65
CA ASP A 52 16.21 -11.60 1.59
C ASP A 52 15.80 -10.94 0.26
N LEU A 53 15.57 -9.62 0.25
CA LEU A 53 15.23 -8.88 -0.96
C LEU A 53 16.43 -8.82 -1.91
N SER A 54 16.36 -9.61 -2.97
CA SER A 54 17.39 -9.66 -4.01
C SER A 54 16.94 -8.93 -5.28
N PRO A 55 17.87 -8.57 -6.19
CA PRO A 55 17.52 -8.07 -7.51
C PRO A 55 16.62 -9.03 -8.32
N GLY A 56 16.72 -10.33 -8.08
CA GLY A 56 15.86 -11.34 -8.73
C GLY A 56 14.40 -11.24 -8.29
N GLU A 57 14.16 -11.03 -7.00
CA GLU A 57 12.81 -10.83 -6.45
C GLU A 57 12.17 -9.54 -7.00
N ILE A 58 12.96 -8.47 -7.09
CA ILE A 58 12.51 -7.21 -7.70
C ILE A 58 12.16 -7.42 -9.18
N GLU A 59 12.98 -8.15 -9.94
CA GLU A 59 12.69 -8.41 -11.35
C GLU A 59 11.45 -9.30 -11.55
N GLN A 60 11.26 -10.29 -10.68
CA GLN A 60 10.05 -11.11 -10.68
C GLN A 60 8.80 -10.25 -10.42
N LEU A 61 8.87 -9.32 -9.46
CA LEU A 61 7.79 -8.38 -9.17
C LEU A 61 7.51 -7.46 -10.37
N ARG A 62 8.55 -6.92 -11.00
CA ARG A 62 8.44 -6.10 -12.22
C ARG A 62 7.78 -6.88 -13.35
N SER A 63 8.23 -8.10 -13.61
CA SER A 63 7.65 -8.99 -14.63
C SER A 63 6.21 -9.39 -14.33
N PHE A 64 5.85 -9.52 -13.06
CA PHE A 64 4.47 -9.76 -12.63
C PHE A 64 3.55 -8.58 -12.99
N PHE A 65 3.93 -7.36 -12.66
CA PHE A 65 3.11 -6.18 -12.95
C PHE A 65 3.15 -5.76 -14.43
N ALA A 66 4.25 -5.98 -15.15
CA ALA A 66 4.38 -5.62 -16.57
C ALA A 66 3.40 -6.37 -17.50
N ARG A 67 2.85 -7.51 -17.07
CA ARG A 67 1.88 -8.31 -17.83
C ARG A 67 0.43 -7.92 -17.59
N ARG A 68 0.18 -6.90 -16.76
CA ARG A 68 -1.15 -6.46 -16.37
C ARG A 68 -1.44 -5.06 -16.91
N PRO A 69 -2.71 -4.73 -17.19
CA PRO A 69 -3.09 -3.36 -17.46
C PRO A 69 -2.85 -2.47 -16.21
N PRO A 70 -2.76 -1.15 -16.37
CA PRO A 70 -2.82 -0.22 -15.25
C PRO A 70 -4.07 -0.47 -14.40
N LEU A 71 -3.91 -0.43 -13.07
CA LEU A 71 -5.01 -0.58 -12.12
C LEU A 71 -5.88 0.69 -12.16
N ALA A 72 -7.20 0.52 -12.28
CA ALA A 72 -8.16 1.60 -12.29
C ALA A 72 -9.23 1.36 -11.22
N PHE A 73 -9.36 2.29 -10.28
CA PHE A 73 -10.33 2.25 -9.20
C PHE A 73 -10.62 3.67 -8.70
N ASP A 74 -11.80 3.83 -8.12
CA ASP A 74 -12.26 5.04 -7.46
C ASP A 74 -12.21 4.87 -5.94
N LEU A 75 -11.88 5.95 -5.24
CA LEU A 75 -11.90 6.06 -3.78
C LEU A 75 -13.07 6.96 -3.35
N ALA A 76 -14.29 6.45 -3.54
CA ALA A 76 -15.52 7.23 -3.38
C ALA A 76 -16.21 7.06 -2.01
N GLU A 77 -15.75 6.12 -1.20
CA GLU A 77 -16.36 5.77 0.09
C GLU A 77 -15.28 5.62 1.16
N VAL A 78 -15.61 5.96 2.40
CA VAL A 78 -14.78 5.69 3.58
C VAL A 78 -15.44 4.58 4.38
N ALA A 79 -14.65 3.58 4.74
CA ALA A 79 -15.02 2.53 5.67
C ALA A 79 -14.05 2.51 6.86
N GLU A 80 -14.35 1.70 7.87
CA GLU A 80 -13.54 1.59 9.07
C GLU A 80 -13.33 0.12 9.43
N PHE A 81 -12.10 -0.23 9.81
CA PHE A 81 -11.87 -1.37 10.69
C PHE A 81 -12.12 -0.91 12.12
N PRO A 82 -13.17 -1.40 12.81
CA PRO A 82 -13.66 -0.80 14.04
C PRO A 82 -12.57 -0.54 15.08
N GLY A 83 -12.36 0.74 15.41
CA GLY A 83 -11.39 1.20 16.40
C GLY A 83 -9.92 1.08 16.00
N LEU A 84 -9.63 0.77 14.73
CA LEU A 84 -8.27 0.56 14.22
C LEU A 84 -7.90 1.62 13.17
N VAL A 85 -8.64 1.70 12.07
CA VAL A 85 -8.29 2.56 10.93
C VAL A 85 -9.52 2.82 10.06
N ALA A 86 -9.80 4.10 9.80
CA ALA A 86 -10.62 4.56 8.68
C ALA A 86 -9.81 4.54 7.38
N TYR A 87 -10.38 3.98 6.31
CA TYR A 87 -9.73 3.83 5.01
C TYR A 87 -10.69 4.14 3.87
N ALA A 88 -10.15 4.61 2.75
CA ALA A 88 -10.92 4.80 1.53
C ALA A 88 -11.07 3.46 0.79
N VAL A 89 -12.30 3.09 0.43
CA VAL A 89 -12.62 1.82 -0.21
C VAL A 89 -12.37 1.93 -1.72
N PRO A 90 -11.45 1.13 -2.30
CA PRO A 90 -11.26 1.10 -3.74
C PRO A 90 -12.39 0.35 -4.43
N ARG A 91 -12.97 0.93 -5.49
CA ARG A 91 -13.99 0.29 -6.32
C ARG A 91 -13.77 0.58 -7.82
N PRO A 92 -13.84 -0.42 -8.72
CA PRO A 92 -13.96 -1.84 -8.45
C PRO A 92 -12.68 -2.41 -7.81
N GLU A 93 -12.81 -3.48 -7.03
CA GLU A 93 -11.69 -4.12 -6.34
C GLU A 93 -11.14 -5.36 -7.06
N ASP A 94 -11.82 -5.85 -8.10
CA ASP A 94 -11.49 -7.14 -8.74
C ASP A 94 -10.05 -7.18 -9.27
N ASP A 95 -9.64 -6.14 -10.00
CA ASP A 95 -8.27 -6.05 -10.54
C ASP A 95 -7.22 -5.92 -9.45
N LEU A 96 -7.54 -5.22 -8.35
CA LEU A 96 -6.66 -5.13 -7.18
C LEU A 96 -6.50 -6.50 -6.52
N ARG A 97 -7.61 -7.24 -6.34
CA ARG A 97 -7.58 -8.59 -5.78
C ARG A 97 -6.80 -9.57 -6.65
N ALA A 98 -6.79 -9.39 -7.97
CA ALA A 98 -5.99 -10.22 -8.89
C ALA A 98 -4.46 -9.94 -8.84
N THR A 99 -4.04 -8.94 -8.04
CA THR A 99 -2.62 -8.64 -7.77
C THR A 99 -2.12 -9.10 -6.41
N MET A 100 -3.02 -9.57 -5.54
CA MET A 100 -2.73 -10.14 -4.23
C MET A 100 -2.42 -11.63 -4.35
#